data_AF-A0A261GSC8-F1
#
_entry.id   AF-A0A261GSC8-F1
#
_cell.length_a   1.000
_cell.length_b   1.000
_cell.length_c   1.000
_cell.angle_alpha   90.00
_cell.angle_beta   90.00
_cell.angle_gamma   90.00
#
_symmetry.space_group_name_H-M   'P 1'
#
loop_
_entity.id
_entity.type
_entity.pdbx_description
1 polymer ?
#
loop_
_entity_poly.entity_id
_entity_poly.type
_entity_poly.pdbx_seq_one_letter_code
_entity_poly.pdbx_strand_id
1 'polypeptide(L)'
;MSDDLLPFYEKELAFLRQSGAEFGRIHPKIAGRLRMSGDVVEDPHVSRLLEGVAYLNSRIQYRLDDDFSELSDALLDQLYPHYLRPIPSMTVVQFKPAKDLDGPLKVKRHARLESEPFQGRVCSFMTGYELDILPVSVTKAALKERPFVTPGSQRVERASSVIHVRLEGFTGDVDWAELGTDKIRFFLRGQSHYAYALYELLLNHCVQVVMTKGPDDTQPRLLGPQCLQPVGFAEEEALLPCPNQSFPGYRLLTEYMVFPEKFLFLDVEGLKPYLEEGFGSTLEFYFYLDRSHTELERNLSADNFALGCTPIINLFKHRAEPISLEHEQYSYTIIPDARYPDNFETYSIEKVQGLTGDGNKKNYRPFYGLTHFDINRETQHFWHAQRYPKVGGELGNEPGSEMEISLVDLNFSPAELTDETLSLDMYCFNRNTPEKLPFGGGQPQFKCLDIGVTLDGIHTLTHLTPTIRPPLRDGARWRLVSHLALNYLSLDSPNAIEVLKELLSLYDFQDSAASRALIAALVKVQTSPMTAPVTLGGKTTVCRGVEIEVTFDETLMSGNSTFLFASILERFFALYCSINTFTRLVARVKGRQDILKKWPPRIGNQPLI
;
A
#
# COMPACT_ATOMS: atom_id res chain seq x y z
N MET A 1 18.15 -18.63 19.92
CA MET A 1 17.14 -19.69 20.15
C MET A 1 15.82 -18.97 20.29
N SER A 2 14.77 -19.38 19.58
CA SER A 2 13.46 -18.75 19.77
C SER A 2 12.97 -19.05 21.19
N ASP A 3 12.48 -18.05 21.90
CA ASP A 3 11.84 -18.23 23.21
C ASP A 3 10.66 -19.23 23.11
N ASP A 4 10.11 -19.41 21.92
CA ASP A 4 9.02 -20.33 21.60
C ASP A 4 9.38 -21.83 21.70
N LEU A 5 10.66 -22.22 21.65
CA LEU A 5 11.06 -23.63 21.78
C LEU A 5 11.09 -24.10 23.24
N LEU A 6 11.26 -23.18 24.19
CA LEU A 6 11.43 -23.48 25.61
C LEU A 6 10.22 -24.25 26.20
N PRO A 7 8.95 -23.85 25.94
CA PRO A 7 7.79 -24.60 26.44
C PRO A 7 7.73 -26.04 25.91
N PHE A 8 8.12 -26.28 24.65
CA PHE A 8 8.16 -27.62 24.06
C PHE A 8 9.25 -28.47 24.70
N TYR A 9 10.42 -27.88 24.92
CA TYR A 9 11.53 -28.54 25.61
C TYR A 9 11.15 -28.93 27.05
N GLU A 10 10.55 -28.02 27.81
CA GLU A 10 10.11 -28.28 29.19
C GLU A 10 9.04 -29.37 29.25
N LYS A 11 8.07 -29.34 28.33
CA LYS A 11 7.03 -30.36 28.19
C LYS A 11 7.61 -31.74 27.87
N GLU A 12 8.53 -31.82 26.89
CA GLU A 12 9.20 -33.07 26.53
C GLU A 12 10.10 -33.59 27.66
N LEU A 13 10.82 -32.72 28.35
CA LEU A 13 11.67 -33.10 29.47
C LEU A 13 10.82 -33.63 30.64
N ALA A 14 9.68 -33.00 30.92
CA ALA A 14 8.73 -33.48 31.93
C ALA A 14 8.15 -34.84 31.53
N PHE A 15 7.74 -35.01 30.26
CA PHE A 15 7.27 -36.28 29.73
C PHE A 15 8.31 -37.40 29.87
N LEU A 16 9.55 -37.16 29.44
CA LEU A 16 10.63 -38.14 29.55
C LEU A 16 10.94 -38.52 31.00
N ARG A 17 10.89 -37.56 31.94
CA ARG A 17 11.06 -37.84 33.38
C ARG A 17 9.93 -38.70 33.93
N GLN A 18 8.68 -38.36 33.60
CA GLN A 18 7.51 -39.12 34.04
C GLN A 18 7.51 -40.55 33.46
N SER A 19 7.79 -40.70 32.16
CA SER A 19 7.93 -42.01 31.52
C SER A 19 9.12 -42.80 32.07
N GLY A 20 10.22 -42.13 32.40
CA GLY A 20 11.37 -42.73 33.07
C GLY A 20 11.03 -43.27 34.46
N ALA A 21 10.25 -42.52 35.24
CA ALA A 21 9.76 -42.93 36.55
C ALA A 21 8.84 -44.16 36.45
N GLU A 22 7.91 -44.15 35.48
CA GLU A 22 7.02 -45.29 35.22
C GLU A 22 7.80 -46.54 34.77
N PHE A 23 8.75 -46.38 33.85
CA PHE A 23 9.66 -47.45 33.43
C PHE A 23 10.45 -48.02 34.61
N GLY A 24 10.91 -47.17 35.53
CA GLY A 24 11.61 -47.61 36.73
C GLY A 24 10.74 -48.41 37.70
N ARG A 25 9.43 -48.12 37.77
CA ARG A 25 8.48 -48.92 38.57
C ARG A 25 8.27 -50.30 37.96
N ILE A 26 8.19 -50.39 36.63
CA ILE A 26 7.97 -51.67 35.91
C ILE A 26 9.27 -52.51 35.88
N HIS A 27 10.44 -51.87 35.76
CA HIS A 27 11.74 -52.52 35.64
C HIS A 27 12.79 -52.04 36.66
N PRO A 28 12.62 -52.34 37.96
CA PRO A 28 13.47 -51.81 39.03
C PRO A 28 14.96 -52.16 38.89
N LYS A 29 15.28 -53.36 38.37
CA LYS A 29 16.66 -53.82 38.19
C LYS A 29 17.42 -53.01 37.12
N ILE A 30 16.72 -52.52 36.09
CA ILE A 30 17.32 -51.73 35.01
C ILE A 30 17.44 -50.28 35.47
N ALA A 31 16.39 -49.72 36.08
CA ALA A 31 16.43 -48.37 36.64
C ALA A 31 17.50 -48.19 37.73
N GLY A 32 17.74 -49.21 38.56
CA GLY A 32 18.84 -49.21 39.52
C GLY A 32 20.23 -49.13 38.89
N ARG A 33 20.43 -49.68 37.68
CA ARG A 33 21.70 -49.54 36.92
C ARG A 33 21.87 -48.15 36.32
N LEU A 34 20.76 -47.51 35.95
CA LEU A 34 20.71 -46.16 35.39
C LEU A 34 20.57 -45.08 36.48
N ARG A 35 20.56 -45.46 37.76
CA ARG A 35 20.36 -44.59 38.93
C ARG A 35 19.15 -43.66 38.79
N MET A 36 18.04 -44.23 38.31
CA MET A 36 16.76 -43.52 38.20
C MET A 36 15.93 -43.82 39.45
N SER A 37 15.54 -42.79 40.20
CA SER A 37 14.72 -42.91 41.42
C SER A 37 13.57 -41.91 41.39
N GLY A 38 12.36 -42.42 41.13
CA GLY A 38 11.20 -41.56 40.91
C GLY A 38 11.44 -40.62 39.72
N ASP A 39 11.22 -39.31 39.92
CA ASP A 39 11.41 -38.29 38.89
C ASP A 39 12.86 -37.78 38.79
N VAL A 40 13.77 -38.29 39.61
CA VAL A 40 15.16 -37.82 39.69
C VAL A 40 16.10 -38.86 39.10
N VAL A 41 16.92 -38.41 38.15
CA VAL A 41 18.01 -39.20 37.56
C VAL A 41 19.31 -38.72 38.19
N GLU A 42 19.93 -39.56 39.02
CA GLU A 42 21.16 -39.18 39.75
C GLU A 42 22.42 -39.28 38.88
N ASP A 43 22.36 -40.03 37.78
CA ASP A 43 23.47 -40.12 36.82
C ASP A 43 23.49 -38.89 35.89
N PRO A 44 24.54 -38.04 35.93
CA PRO A 44 24.62 -36.84 35.11
C PRO A 44 24.66 -37.12 33.60
N HIS A 45 25.19 -38.27 33.16
CA HIS A 45 25.25 -38.63 31.75
C HIS A 45 23.89 -39.04 31.21
N VAL A 46 23.12 -39.81 31.99
CA VAL A 46 21.75 -40.19 31.64
C VAL A 46 20.84 -38.95 31.66
N SER A 47 21.01 -38.07 32.66
CA SER A 47 20.29 -36.80 32.73
C SER A 47 20.55 -35.93 31.50
N ARG A 48 21.82 -35.71 31.12
CA ARG A 48 22.19 -34.95 29.91
C ARG A 48 21.71 -35.62 28.61
N LEU A 49 21.67 -36.95 28.56
CA LEU A 49 21.13 -37.66 27.41
C LEU A 49 19.62 -37.40 27.26
N LEU A 50 18.86 -37.46 28.36
CA LEU A 50 17.43 -37.15 28.37
C LEU A 50 17.17 -35.69 27.98
N GLU A 51 17.99 -34.76 28.46
CA GLU A 51 17.94 -33.35 28.03
C GLU A 51 18.22 -33.22 26.53
N GLY A 52 19.23 -33.92 26.01
CA GLY A 52 19.54 -33.94 24.58
C GLY A 52 18.40 -34.53 23.72
N VAL A 53 17.77 -35.62 24.19
CA VAL A 53 16.63 -36.24 23.51
C VAL A 53 15.39 -35.35 23.59
N ALA A 54 15.09 -34.74 24.74
CA ALA A 54 14.02 -33.76 24.87
C ALA A 54 14.23 -32.57 23.93
N TYR A 55 15.48 -32.11 23.77
CA TYR A 55 15.80 -31.06 22.82
C TYR A 55 15.56 -31.46 21.36
N LEU A 56 15.94 -32.67 20.95
CA LEU A 56 15.67 -33.15 19.60
C LEU A 56 14.17 -33.35 19.35
N ASN A 57 13.45 -33.96 20.29
CA ASN A 57 12.01 -34.20 20.18
C ASN A 57 11.21 -32.89 20.19
N SER A 58 11.59 -31.93 21.03
CA SER A 58 10.92 -30.62 21.07
C SER A 58 11.07 -29.87 19.75
N ARG A 59 12.21 -29.98 19.06
CA ARG A 59 12.36 -29.44 17.69
C ARG A 59 11.44 -30.12 16.68
N ILE A 60 11.23 -31.43 16.81
CA ILE A 60 10.30 -32.17 15.95
C ILE A 60 8.86 -31.77 16.23
N GLN A 61 8.45 -31.71 17.50
CA GLN A 61 7.09 -31.29 17.88
C GLN A 61 6.81 -29.85 17.46
N TYR A 62 7.75 -28.94 17.74
CA TYR A 62 7.66 -27.55 17.30
C TYR A 62 7.45 -27.47 15.79
N ARG A 63 8.18 -28.27 15.00
CA ARG A 63 8.02 -28.31 13.54
C ARG A 63 6.68 -28.92 13.11
N LEU A 64 6.23 -30.01 13.72
CA LEU A 64 4.95 -30.65 13.39
C LEU A 64 3.75 -29.74 13.70
N ASP A 65 3.81 -28.96 14.78
CA ASP A 65 2.77 -27.97 15.09
C ASP A 65 2.83 -26.77 14.10
N ASP A 66 3.99 -26.50 13.53
CA ASP A 66 4.23 -25.45 12.52
C ASP A 66 3.84 -25.89 11.08
N ASP A 67 3.90 -27.18 10.72
CA ASP A 67 3.71 -27.66 9.34
C ASP A 67 2.35 -27.27 8.68
N PHE A 68 1.28 -27.03 9.47
CA PHE A 68 0.00 -26.56 8.92
C PHE A 68 0.03 -25.10 8.39
N SER A 69 1.11 -24.35 8.66
CA SER A 69 1.24 -22.95 8.24
C SER A 69 1.67 -22.86 6.80
N GLU A 70 2.47 -23.81 6.32
CA GLU A 70 2.94 -23.80 4.93
C GLU A 70 1.77 -23.89 3.94
N LEU A 71 0.77 -24.71 4.25
CA LEU A 71 -0.46 -24.79 3.45
C LEU A 71 -1.27 -23.48 3.52
N SER A 72 -1.39 -22.90 4.72
CA SER A 72 -2.16 -21.67 4.92
C SER A 72 -1.50 -20.48 4.23
N ASP A 73 -0.17 -20.39 4.31
CA ASP A 73 0.64 -19.37 3.65
C ASP A 73 0.59 -19.53 2.13
N ALA A 74 0.67 -20.76 1.60
CA ALA A 74 0.51 -21.02 0.17
C ALA A 74 -0.87 -20.59 -0.36
N LEU A 75 -1.94 -20.90 0.37
CA LEU A 75 -3.30 -20.46 0.03
C LEU A 75 -3.45 -18.94 0.11
N LEU A 76 -2.85 -18.31 1.13
CA LEU A 76 -2.82 -16.85 1.25
C LEU A 76 -2.01 -16.20 0.13
N ASP A 77 -0.87 -16.73 -0.29
CA ASP A 77 -0.10 -16.16 -1.39
C ASP A 77 -0.90 -16.21 -2.71
N GLN A 78 -1.72 -17.23 -2.90
CA GLN A 78 -2.58 -17.35 -4.07
C GLN A 78 -3.80 -16.42 -4.00
N LEU A 79 -4.53 -16.41 -2.89
CA LEU A 79 -5.80 -15.67 -2.76
C LEU A 79 -5.60 -14.21 -2.34
N TYR A 80 -4.68 -13.98 -1.42
CA TYR A 80 -4.41 -12.68 -0.79
C TYR A 80 -2.91 -12.41 -0.60
N PRO A 81 -2.11 -12.37 -1.69
CA PRO A 81 -0.65 -12.21 -1.65
C PRO A 81 -0.17 -10.99 -0.85
N HIS A 82 -0.98 -9.95 -0.77
CA HIS A 82 -0.69 -8.74 -0.01
C HIS A 82 -0.61 -8.98 1.52
N TYR A 83 -1.10 -10.10 2.05
CA TYR A 83 -0.95 -10.44 3.47
C TYR A 83 0.43 -10.99 3.84
N LEU A 84 1.17 -11.53 2.88
CA LEU A 84 2.47 -12.17 3.13
C LEU A 84 3.64 -11.34 2.61
N ARG A 85 3.36 -10.40 1.71
CA ARG A 85 4.38 -9.53 1.12
C ARG A 85 4.72 -8.37 2.07
N PRO A 86 6.00 -8.06 2.26
CA PRO A 86 6.42 -6.82 2.92
C PRO A 86 5.82 -5.59 2.23
N ILE A 87 5.53 -4.54 2.99
CA ILE A 87 5.12 -3.22 2.51
C ILE A 87 6.38 -2.36 2.47
N PRO A 88 6.91 -2.03 1.28
CA PRO A 88 8.12 -1.23 1.17
C PRO A 88 7.89 0.23 1.59
N SER A 89 8.99 0.91 1.90
CA SER A 89 8.98 2.34 2.20
C SER A 89 8.42 3.19 1.05
N MET A 90 7.65 4.21 1.38
CA MET A 90 6.99 5.14 0.46
C MET A 90 7.19 6.59 0.91
N THR A 91 7.16 7.53 -0.03
CA THR A 91 7.18 8.98 0.26
C THR A 91 6.62 9.77 -0.93
N VAL A 92 6.22 11.02 -0.72
CA VAL A 92 5.92 11.96 -1.81
C VAL A 92 7.18 12.75 -2.15
N VAL A 93 7.54 12.77 -3.43
CA VAL A 93 8.61 13.64 -3.95
C VAL A 93 8.06 14.71 -4.87
N GLN A 94 8.77 15.83 -4.89
CA GLN A 94 8.55 16.95 -5.81
C GLN A 94 9.69 17.03 -6.81
N PHE A 95 9.35 16.98 -8.09
CA PHE A 95 10.25 17.25 -9.19
C PHE A 95 10.32 18.76 -9.42
N LYS A 96 11.48 19.36 -9.20
CA LYS A 96 11.71 20.78 -9.51
C LYS A 96 12.27 20.93 -10.91
N PRO A 97 11.51 21.52 -11.85
CA PRO A 97 12.01 21.81 -13.18
C PRO A 97 13.16 22.83 -13.12
N ALA A 98 14.07 22.74 -14.09
CA ALA A 98 15.05 23.79 -14.30
C ALA A 98 14.35 25.09 -14.74
N LYS A 99 14.97 26.25 -14.45
CA LYS A 99 14.34 27.57 -14.70
C LYS A 99 14.18 27.91 -16.17
N ASP A 100 14.96 27.25 -17.02
CA ASP A 100 15.00 27.34 -18.49
C ASP A 100 14.16 26.25 -19.17
N LEU A 101 13.28 25.56 -18.42
CA LEU A 101 12.36 24.60 -19.03
C LEU A 101 11.30 25.34 -19.86
N ASP A 102 11.35 25.16 -21.18
CA ASP A 102 10.44 25.84 -22.12
C ASP A 102 9.07 25.13 -22.28
N GLY A 103 8.96 23.85 -21.90
CA GLY A 103 7.76 23.05 -22.16
C GLY A 103 7.51 21.92 -21.15
N PRO A 104 6.33 21.29 -21.19
CA PRO A 104 5.95 20.27 -20.22
C PRO A 104 6.81 19.01 -20.38
N LEU A 105 7.38 18.53 -19.28
CA LEU A 105 8.15 17.29 -19.24
C LEU A 105 7.33 16.18 -18.58
N LYS A 106 7.06 15.13 -19.34
CA LYS A 106 6.25 13.99 -18.88
C LYS A 106 7.09 12.93 -18.18
N VAL A 107 6.70 12.57 -16.96
CA VAL A 107 7.29 11.46 -16.20
C VAL A 107 6.28 10.32 -16.14
N LYS A 108 6.67 9.18 -16.69
CA LYS A 108 5.81 8.00 -16.72
C LYS A 108 5.68 7.39 -15.32
N ARG A 109 4.58 6.67 -15.11
CA ARG A 109 4.43 5.73 -14.00
C ARG A 109 5.54 4.68 -14.05
N HIS A 110 6.01 4.27 -12.87
CA HIS A 110 7.12 3.34 -12.65
C HIS A 110 8.48 3.81 -13.20
N ALA A 111 8.67 5.12 -13.37
CA ALA A 111 9.98 5.68 -13.67
C ALA A 111 10.93 5.45 -12.48
N ARG A 112 12.18 5.08 -12.76
CA ARG A 112 13.18 4.72 -11.75
C ARG A 112 13.87 5.95 -11.20
N LEU A 113 13.86 6.06 -9.87
CA LEU A 113 14.64 7.04 -9.12
C LEU A 113 15.72 6.36 -8.28
N GLU A 114 16.84 7.05 -8.11
CA GLU A 114 17.92 6.64 -7.21
C GLU A 114 18.21 7.74 -6.21
N SER A 115 18.33 7.36 -4.93
CA SER A 115 18.71 8.29 -3.86
C SER A 115 20.18 8.68 -3.97
N GLU A 116 20.56 9.75 -3.31
CA GLU A 116 21.97 9.99 -2.99
C GLU A 116 22.56 8.80 -2.21
N PRO A 117 23.86 8.50 -2.39
CA PRO A 117 24.50 7.41 -1.66
C PRO A 117 24.51 7.66 -0.15
N PHE A 118 23.94 6.75 0.61
CA PHE A 118 23.96 6.73 2.07
C PHE A 118 24.79 5.54 2.55
N GLN A 119 25.83 5.78 3.36
CA GLN A 119 26.78 4.73 3.80
C GLN A 119 27.35 3.89 2.62
N GLY A 120 27.57 4.53 1.47
CA GLY A 120 28.08 3.87 0.25
C GLY A 120 27.04 3.06 -0.53
N ARG A 121 25.75 3.18 -0.20
CA ARG A 121 24.65 2.43 -0.81
C ARG A 121 23.61 3.37 -1.41
N VAL A 122 23.02 2.96 -2.53
CA VAL A 122 21.97 3.72 -3.23
C VAL A 122 20.64 3.00 -3.08
N CYS A 123 19.60 3.73 -2.69
CA CYS A 123 18.24 3.20 -2.64
C CYS A 123 17.51 3.48 -3.96
N SER A 124 16.84 2.47 -4.51
CA SER A 124 16.10 2.58 -5.77
C SER A 124 14.60 2.64 -5.52
N PHE A 125 13.91 3.52 -6.25
CA PHE A 125 12.48 3.75 -6.12
C PHE A 125 11.80 3.79 -7.49
N MET A 126 10.48 3.64 -7.50
CA MET A 126 9.63 3.79 -8.68
C MET A 126 8.55 4.85 -8.43
N THR A 127 8.21 5.66 -9.46
CA THR A 127 7.06 6.58 -9.41
C THR A 127 5.74 5.83 -9.39
N GLY A 128 4.83 6.28 -8.53
CA GLY A 128 3.47 5.76 -8.42
C GLY A 128 2.52 6.34 -9.46
N TYR A 129 2.58 7.65 -9.66
CA TYR A 129 1.72 8.36 -10.62
C TYR A 129 2.53 8.86 -11.81
N GLU A 130 1.86 8.86 -12.96
CA GLU A 130 2.25 9.70 -14.09
C GLU A 130 2.06 11.17 -13.72
N LEU A 131 3.04 12.00 -14.05
CA LEU A 131 2.95 13.45 -13.86
C LEU A 131 3.51 14.21 -15.06
N ASP A 132 3.00 15.42 -15.25
CA ASP A 132 3.55 16.41 -16.16
C ASP A 132 4.23 17.50 -15.32
N ILE A 133 5.52 17.69 -15.54
CA ILE A 133 6.31 18.74 -14.91
C ILE A 133 6.13 20.00 -15.77
N LEU A 134 5.42 20.98 -15.23
CA LEU A 134 5.14 22.25 -15.89
C LEU A 134 6.16 23.32 -15.45
N PRO A 135 6.57 24.25 -16.33
CA PRO A 135 7.49 25.35 -15.99
C PRO A 135 6.78 26.51 -15.27
N VAL A 136 6.02 26.17 -14.23
CA VAL A 136 5.12 27.09 -13.51
C VAL A 136 5.24 26.85 -12.01
N SER A 137 5.02 27.90 -11.22
CA SER A 137 5.01 27.84 -9.76
C SER A 137 3.74 28.42 -9.18
N VAL A 138 3.37 27.92 -8.00
CA VAL A 138 2.36 28.57 -7.16
C VAL A 138 2.99 29.77 -6.49
N THR A 139 2.59 30.98 -6.87
CA THR A 139 3.14 32.23 -6.30
C THR A 139 2.32 32.75 -5.13
N LYS A 140 1.05 32.37 -5.06
CA LYS A 140 0.13 32.78 -3.99
C LYS A 140 -0.90 31.70 -3.73
N ALA A 141 -1.15 31.41 -2.46
CA ALA A 141 -2.39 30.81 -2.03
C ALA A 141 -2.86 31.48 -0.74
N ALA A 142 -4.15 31.82 -0.67
CA ALA A 142 -4.74 32.46 0.50
C ALA A 142 -6.24 32.12 0.59
N LEU A 143 -6.71 31.84 1.80
CA LEU A 143 -8.14 31.73 2.09
C LEU A 143 -8.61 33.11 2.56
N LYS A 144 -9.80 33.53 2.13
CA LYS A 144 -10.45 34.76 2.57
C LYS A 144 -11.88 34.48 2.94
N GLU A 145 -12.27 34.88 4.14
CA GLU A 145 -13.68 34.90 4.54
C GLU A 145 -14.41 36.11 3.95
N ARG A 146 -15.74 36.16 4.07
CA ARG A 146 -16.51 37.34 3.67
C ARG A 146 -16.11 38.55 4.52
N PRO A 147 -16.02 39.77 3.93
CA PRO A 147 -16.32 40.10 2.53
C PRO A 147 -15.12 39.87 1.60
N PHE A 148 -15.39 39.28 0.43
CA PHE A 148 -14.42 39.18 -0.67
C PHE A 148 -15.00 39.79 -1.95
N VAL A 149 -14.15 40.51 -2.69
CA VAL A 149 -14.44 41.01 -4.03
C VAL A 149 -13.41 40.37 -4.95
N THR A 150 -13.84 39.40 -5.74
CA THR A 150 -12.99 38.62 -6.66
C THR A 150 -13.69 38.48 -8.01
N PRO A 151 -12.95 38.28 -9.11
CA PRO A 151 -13.55 38.09 -10.42
C PRO A 151 -14.59 36.95 -10.41
N GLY A 152 -15.78 37.23 -10.93
CA GLY A 152 -16.85 36.23 -11.00
C GLY A 152 -17.62 36.02 -9.69
N SER A 153 -17.23 36.66 -8.58
CA SER A 153 -17.91 36.49 -7.28
C SER A 153 -19.39 36.86 -7.31
N GLN A 154 -19.77 37.82 -8.16
CA GLN A 154 -21.18 38.21 -8.38
C GLN A 154 -22.05 37.07 -8.93
N ARG A 155 -21.45 36.09 -9.60
CA ARG A 155 -22.13 34.93 -10.20
C ARG A 155 -22.15 33.72 -9.27
N VAL A 156 -21.61 33.84 -8.05
CA VAL A 156 -21.51 32.73 -7.10
C VAL A 156 -22.40 33.00 -5.90
N GLU A 157 -23.44 32.18 -5.76
CA GLU A 157 -24.31 32.19 -4.58
C GLU A 157 -23.78 31.23 -3.50
N ARG A 158 -24.17 31.47 -2.24
CA ARG A 158 -23.90 30.57 -1.08
C ARG A 158 -22.44 30.34 -0.68
N ALA A 159 -21.48 31.04 -1.27
CA ALA A 159 -20.08 30.97 -0.86
C ALA A 159 -19.80 31.81 0.40
N SER A 160 -19.33 31.18 1.48
CA SER A 160 -18.94 31.83 2.75
C SER A 160 -17.46 32.22 2.79
N SER A 161 -16.61 31.54 2.01
CA SER A 161 -15.18 31.85 1.88
C SER A 161 -14.67 31.53 0.47
N VAL A 162 -13.46 32.01 0.15
CA VAL A 162 -12.80 31.75 -1.13
C VAL A 162 -11.32 31.43 -0.93
N ILE A 163 -10.84 30.35 -1.54
CA ILE A 163 -9.41 30.07 -1.68
C ILE A 163 -8.95 30.64 -3.01
N HIS A 164 -8.02 31.58 -2.95
CA HIS A 164 -7.33 32.14 -4.12
C HIS A 164 -6.00 31.42 -4.30
N VAL A 165 -5.77 30.83 -5.46
CA VAL A 165 -4.47 30.24 -5.87
C VAL A 165 -4.02 30.90 -7.16
N ARG A 166 -2.77 31.39 -7.19
CA ARG A 166 -2.15 32.00 -8.37
C ARG A 166 -0.96 31.15 -8.83
N LEU A 167 -0.94 30.88 -10.13
CA LEU A 167 0.12 30.21 -10.84
C LEU A 167 0.79 31.19 -11.81
N GLU A 168 2.11 31.20 -11.83
CA GLU A 168 2.90 32.01 -12.76
C GLU A 168 4.00 31.15 -13.41
N GLY A 169 4.20 31.34 -14.71
CA GLY A 169 5.33 30.78 -15.44
C GLY A 169 6.67 31.30 -14.91
N PHE A 170 7.73 30.49 -15.01
CA PHE A 170 9.06 30.90 -14.56
C PHE A 170 9.64 32.07 -15.35
N THR A 171 9.32 32.13 -16.64
CA THR A 171 9.67 33.21 -17.55
C THR A 171 8.40 33.83 -18.12
N GLY A 172 8.48 35.09 -18.54
CA GLY A 172 7.35 35.80 -19.14
C GLY A 172 6.91 35.25 -20.51
N ASP A 173 7.74 34.39 -21.10
CA ASP A 173 7.51 33.77 -22.41
C ASP A 173 6.70 32.46 -22.33
N VAL A 174 6.49 31.91 -21.13
CA VAL A 174 5.64 30.72 -20.95
C VAL A 174 4.18 31.13 -21.15
N ASP A 175 3.54 30.59 -22.19
CA ASP A 175 2.10 30.72 -22.43
C ASP A 175 1.39 29.40 -22.06
N TRP A 176 0.36 29.48 -21.21
CA TRP A 176 -0.47 28.34 -20.86
C TRP A 176 -1.18 27.70 -22.07
N ALA A 177 -1.43 28.47 -23.13
CA ALA A 177 -1.99 27.95 -24.38
C ALA A 177 -1.02 26.96 -25.05
N GLU A 178 0.28 27.24 -25.04
CA GLU A 178 1.32 26.40 -25.64
C GLU A 178 1.62 25.15 -24.80
N LEU A 179 1.47 25.25 -23.47
CA LEU A 179 1.60 24.09 -22.56
C LEU A 179 0.55 23.01 -22.85
N GLY A 180 -0.61 23.38 -23.39
CA GLY A 180 -1.64 22.44 -23.88
C GLY A 180 -2.16 21.45 -22.83
N THR A 181 -2.06 21.79 -21.53
CA THR A 181 -2.46 20.89 -20.45
C THR A 181 -3.98 20.89 -20.24
N ASP A 182 -4.56 19.71 -20.05
CA ASP A 182 -5.97 19.58 -19.69
C ASP A 182 -6.20 19.49 -18.17
N LYS A 183 -5.15 19.15 -17.43
CA LYS A 183 -5.22 18.92 -16.00
C LYS A 183 -4.04 19.53 -15.25
N ILE A 184 -4.31 20.06 -14.07
CA ILE A 184 -3.26 20.50 -13.13
C ILE A 184 -3.43 19.72 -11.84
N ARG A 185 -2.37 18.99 -11.47
CA ARG A 185 -2.32 18.17 -10.26
C ARG A 185 -1.64 18.93 -9.13
N PHE A 186 -2.34 19.10 -8.02
CA PHE A 186 -1.84 19.66 -6.78
C PHE A 186 -1.64 18.57 -5.74
N PHE A 187 -0.51 18.60 -5.05
CA PHE A 187 -0.32 17.92 -3.78
C PHE A 187 -0.56 18.92 -2.64
N LEU A 188 -1.45 18.55 -1.71
CA LEU A 188 -1.78 19.39 -0.55
C LEU A 188 -0.75 19.15 0.55
N ARG A 189 0.21 20.06 0.64
CA ARG A 189 1.32 20.00 1.60
C ARG A 189 0.96 20.73 2.89
N GLY A 190 1.42 20.19 4.02
CA GLY A 190 1.34 20.86 5.31
C GLY A 190 1.28 19.90 6.47
N GLN A 191 1.09 20.43 7.68
CA GLN A 191 0.75 19.61 8.83
C GLN A 191 -0.59 18.92 8.59
N SER A 192 -0.74 17.68 9.07
CA SER A 192 -1.88 16.81 8.77
C SER A 192 -3.23 17.49 9.03
N HIS A 193 -3.38 18.22 10.15
CA HIS A 193 -4.63 18.92 10.47
C HIS A 193 -5.03 19.95 9.39
N TYR A 194 -4.07 20.71 8.86
CA TYR A 194 -4.34 21.70 7.82
C TYR A 194 -4.53 21.08 6.44
N ALA A 195 -3.70 20.10 6.07
CA ALA A 195 -3.80 19.44 4.77
C ALA A 195 -5.12 18.68 4.62
N TYR A 196 -5.56 17.99 5.68
CA TYR A 196 -6.84 17.29 5.70
C TYR A 196 -8.05 18.23 5.68
N ALA A 197 -8.01 19.32 6.44
CA ALA A 197 -9.08 20.32 6.41
C ALA A 197 -9.18 20.99 5.04
N LEU A 198 -8.03 21.30 4.42
CA LEU A 198 -7.97 21.84 3.05
C LEU A 198 -8.53 20.86 2.02
N TYR A 199 -8.17 19.58 2.12
CA TYR A 199 -8.68 18.50 1.28
C TYR A 199 -10.21 18.37 1.38
N GLU A 200 -10.74 18.35 2.60
CA GLU A 200 -12.19 18.31 2.84
C GLU A 200 -12.90 19.57 2.32
N LEU A 201 -12.35 20.77 2.53
CA LEU A 201 -12.94 22.00 2.04
C LEU A 201 -13.06 22.00 0.51
N LEU A 202 -11.99 21.62 -0.19
CA LEU A 202 -11.96 21.62 -1.66
C LEU A 202 -12.89 20.55 -2.26
N LEU A 203 -12.96 19.35 -1.69
CA LEU A 203 -13.72 18.24 -2.29
C LEU A 203 -15.14 18.08 -1.75
N ASN A 204 -15.41 18.58 -0.54
CA ASN A 204 -16.72 18.45 0.09
C ASN A 204 -17.53 19.74 0.05
N HIS A 205 -16.87 20.88 0.26
CA HIS A 205 -17.49 22.19 0.51
C HIS A 205 -17.31 23.19 -0.64
N CYS A 206 -16.64 22.80 -1.73
CA CYS A 206 -16.51 23.63 -2.91
C CYS A 206 -17.85 23.71 -3.66
N VAL A 207 -18.36 24.94 -3.78
CA VAL A 207 -19.59 25.27 -4.50
C VAL A 207 -19.29 25.57 -5.96
N GLN A 208 -18.19 26.27 -6.22
CA GLN A 208 -17.85 26.75 -7.56
C GLN A 208 -16.36 26.97 -7.70
N VAL A 209 -15.82 26.67 -8.88
CA VAL A 209 -14.43 26.98 -9.26
C VAL A 209 -14.45 28.01 -10.39
N VAL A 210 -13.72 29.10 -10.19
CA VAL A 210 -13.58 30.16 -11.20
C VAL A 210 -12.12 30.28 -11.61
N MET A 211 -11.90 30.36 -12.91
CA MET A 211 -10.59 30.48 -13.53
C MET A 211 -10.47 31.84 -14.22
N THR A 212 -9.34 32.53 -14.04
CA THR A 212 -9.13 33.90 -14.51
C THR A 212 -7.68 34.15 -14.91
N LYS A 213 -7.46 35.16 -15.77
CA LYS A 213 -6.10 35.63 -16.16
C LYS A 213 -5.47 36.54 -15.09
N GLY A 214 -6.30 37.10 -14.21
CA GLY A 214 -5.90 38.04 -13.18
C GLY A 214 -7.10 38.68 -12.46
N PRO A 215 -6.85 39.64 -11.56
CA PRO A 215 -7.88 40.29 -10.75
C PRO A 215 -8.77 41.26 -11.53
N ASP A 216 -8.29 41.82 -12.65
CA ASP A 216 -9.03 42.75 -13.51
C ASP A 216 -9.69 42.06 -14.71
N ASP A 217 -9.71 40.72 -14.71
CA ASP A 217 -10.31 39.95 -15.78
C ASP A 217 -11.83 40.16 -15.84
N THR A 218 -12.29 40.66 -16.98
CA THR A 218 -13.70 40.97 -17.22
C THR A 218 -14.50 39.74 -17.65
N GLN A 219 -13.84 38.65 -18.03
CA GLN A 219 -14.48 37.41 -18.51
C GLN A 219 -14.01 36.16 -17.75
N PRO A 220 -14.14 36.11 -16.41
CA PRO A 220 -13.78 34.92 -15.66
C PRO A 220 -14.69 33.74 -16.02
N ARG A 221 -14.09 32.56 -16.14
CA ARG A 221 -14.74 31.30 -16.53
C ARG A 221 -15.15 30.49 -15.30
N LEU A 222 -16.35 29.93 -15.34
CA LEU A 222 -16.88 29.08 -14.26
C LEU A 222 -16.76 27.62 -14.70
N LEU A 223 -15.97 26.83 -13.97
CA LEU A 223 -15.69 25.43 -14.30
C LEU A 223 -16.65 24.44 -13.61
N GLY A 224 -17.35 24.87 -12.56
CA GLY A 224 -18.13 23.97 -11.71
C GLY A 224 -17.26 23.27 -10.65
N PRO A 225 -17.85 22.75 -9.57
CA PRO A 225 -17.10 21.95 -8.59
C PRO A 225 -16.68 20.57 -9.12
N GLN A 226 -17.31 20.10 -10.20
CA GLN A 226 -17.02 18.80 -10.84
C GLN A 226 -15.62 18.75 -11.48
N CYS A 227 -14.98 19.89 -11.73
CA CYS A 227 -13.61 19.92 -12.24
C CYS A 227 -12.57 19.43 -11.21
N LEU A 228 -12.93 19.39 -9.92
CA LEU A 228 -12.08 18.92 -8.85
C LEU A 228 -12.21 17.40 -8.69
N GLN A 229 -11.15 16.66 -9.01
CA GLN A 229 -11.11 15.22 -8.88
C GLN A 229 -10.09 14.79 -7.81
N PRO A 230 -10.50 13.94 -6.84
CA PRO A 230 -9.57 13.36 -5.88
C PRO A 230 -8.68 12.32 -6.56
N VAL A 231 -7.41 12.29 -6.17
CA VAL A 231 -6.38 11.41 -6.76
C VAL A 231 -5.88 10.42 -5.71
N GLY A 232 -5.54 9.22 -6.16
CA GLY A 232 -4.96 8.14 -5.35
C GLY A 232 -5.85 6.90 -5.24
N PHE A 233 -7.05 6.93 -5.81
CA PHE A 233 -8.06 5.86 -5.70
C PHE A 233 -8.12 4.96 -6.93
N ALA A 234 -7.62 5.41 -8.08
CA ALA A 234 -7.68 4.63 -9.31
C ALA A 234 -6.69 3.45 -9.30
N GLU A 235 -6.92 2.47 -10.18
CA GLU A 235 -6.00 1.33 -10.36
C GLU A 235 -4.62 1.78 -10.90
N GLU A 236 -4.63 2.78 -11.78
CA GLU A 236 -3.41 3.40 -12.30
C GLU A 236 -2.64 4.21 -11.23
N GLU A 237 -3.27 4.44 -10.10
CA GLU A 237 -2.72 5.18 -8.95
C GLU A 237 -2.35 4.22 -7.82
N ALA A 238 -2.20 2.93 -8.10
CA ALA A 238 -1.71 1.94 -7.14
C ALA A 238 -0.19 2.07 -6.92
N LEU A 239 0.24 2.03 -5.66
CA LEU A 239 1.66 1.91 -5.29
C LEU A 239 2.05 0.45 -5.10
N LEU A 240 1.22 -0.31 -4.37
CA LEU A 240 1.48 -1.73 -4.13
C LEU A 240 1.04 -2.57 -5.34
N PRO A 241 1.93 -3.38 -5.94
CA PRO A 241 1.55 -4.31 -7.00
C PRO A 241 0.49 -5.29 -6.50
N CYS A 242 -0.67 -5.27 -7.16
CA CYS A 242 -1.77 -6.17 -6.87
C CYS A 242 -1.88 -7.14 -8.04
N PRO A 243 -1.68 -8.46 -7.86
CA PRO A 243 -1.93 -9.41 -8.93
C PRO A 243 -3.42 -9.38 -9.29
N ASN A 244 -3.73 -9.64 -10.57
CA ASN A 244 -5.09 -9.52 -11.12
C ASN A 244 -6.16 -10.37 -10.41
N GLN A 245 -5.73 -11.37 -9.64
CA GLN A 245 -6.61 -12.28 -8.89
C GLN A 245 -7.02 -11.70 -7.54
N SER A 246 -6.32 -10.68 -7.05
CA SER A 246 -6.57 -10.06 -5.75
C SER A 246 -7.56 -8.90 -5.85
N PHE A 247 -8.37 -8.76 -4.81
CA PHE A 247 -9.37 -7.71 -4.69
C PHE A 247 -8.74 -6.31 -4.46
N PRO A 248 -8.89 -5.34 -5.38
CA PRO A 248 -8.22 -4.03 -5.28
C PRO A 248 -8.63 -3.20 -4.06
N GLY A 249 -9.83 -3.40 -3.51
CA GLY A 249 -10.31 -2.63 -2.37
C GLY A 249 -9.50 -2.86 -1.10
N TYR A 250 -8.94 -4.06 -0.92
CA TYR A 250 -8.07 -4.37 0.22
C TYR A 250 -6.73 -3.64 0.14
N ARG A 251 -6.16 -3.53 -1.07
CA ARG A 251 -4.97 -2.72 -1.31
C ARG A 251 -5.19 -1.27 -0.86
N LEU A 252 -6.33 -0.67 -1.18
CA LEU A 252 -6.64 0.72 -0.80
C LEU A 252 -6.65 0.91 0.73
N LEU A 253 -7.17 -0.06 1.48
CA LEU A 253 -7.13 -0.03 2.95
C LEU A 253 -5.69 -0.05 3.46
N THR A 254 -4.86 -0.98 2.95
CA THR A 254 -3.45 -1.08 3.34
C THR A 254 -2.67 0.19 3.00
N GLU A 255 -2.85 0.73 1.80
CA GLU A 255 -2.18 1.96 1.37
C GLU A 255 -2.57 3.15 2.25
N TYR A 256 -3.83 3.23 2.69
CA TYR A 256 -4.28 4.29 3.60
C TYR A 256 -3.70 4.15 5.01
N MET A 257 -3.74 2.94 5.57
CA MET A 257 -3.26 2.71 6.94
C MET A 257 -1.74 2.97 7.05
N VAL A 258 -0.99 2.73 5.96
CA VAL A 258 0.47 2.90 5.94
C VAL A 258 0.91 4.27 5.46
N PHE A 259 0.24 4.83 4.44
CA PHE A 259 0.69 6.05 3.76
C PHE A 259 -0.48 6.92 3.29
N PRO A 260 -1.20 7.58 4.23
CA PRO A 260 -2.39 8.37 3.91
C PRO A 260 -2.10 9.59 3.03
N GLU A 261 -0.89 10.15 3.05
CA GLU A 261 -0.48 11.28 2.22
C GLU A 261 -0.58 10.99 0.72
N LYS A 262 -0.54 9.72 0.33
CA LYS A 262 -0.82 9.26 -1.03
C LYS A 262 -2.14 9.84 -1.58
N PHE A 263 -3.15 10.04 -0.73
CA PHE A 263 -4.48 10.47 -1.14
C PHE A 263 -4.69 11.99 -1.07
N LEU A 264 -3.66 12.76 -0.71
CA LEU A 264 -3.73 14.22 -0.59
C LEU A 264 -3.45 14.96 -1.90
N PHE A 265 -3.84 14.34 -3.01
CA PHE A 265 -3.70 14.90 -4.35
C PHE A 265 -5.07 15.29 -4.91
N LEU A 266 -5.07 16.38 -5.68
CA LEU A 266 -6.25 16.95 -6.31
C LEU A 266 -5.93 17.33 -7.75
N ASP A 267 -6.73 16.85 -8.69
CA ASP A 267 -6.68 17.28 -10.08
C ASP A 267 -7.75 18.34 -10.35
N VAL A 268 -7.36 19.40 -11.04
CA VAL A 268 -8.28 20.35 -11.68
C VAL A 268 -8.30 20.00 -13.17
N GLU A 269 -9.40 19.42 -13.64
CA GLU A 269 -9.56 18.93 -15.01
C GLU A 269 -10.43 19.84 -15.89
N GLY A 270 -10.41 19.60 -17.20
CA GLY A 270 -11.22 20.33 -18.18
C GLY A 270 -10.69 21.71 -18.51
N LEU A 271 -9.37 21.90 -18.39
CA LEU A 271 -8.72 23.20 -18.60
C LEU A 271 -8.46 23.49 -20.08
N LYS A 272 -8.25 22.45 -20.90
CA LYS A 272 -7.74 22.59 -22.26
C LYS A 272 -8.57 23.52 -23.16
N PRO A 273 -9.92 23.41 -23.23
CA PRO A 273 -10.71 24.29 -24.10
C PRO A 273 -10.58 25.77 -23.74
N TYR A 274 -10.24 26.09 -22.49
CA TYR A 274 -10.12 27.45 -22.01
C TYR A 274 -8.71 28.02 -22.20
N LEU A 275 -7.68 27.17 -22.07
CA LEU A 275 -6.30 27.59 -22.32
C LEU A 275 -6.06 27.89 -23.81
N GLU A 276 -6.74 27.16 -24.71
CA GLU A 276 -6.67 27.37 -26.16
C GLU A 276 -7.26 28.73 -26.62
N GLU A 277 -8.11 29.39 -25.82
CA GLU A 277 -8.65 30.74 -26.12
C GLU A 277 -7.62 31.88 -25.91
N GLY A 278 -6.37 31.52 -25.60
CA GLY A 278 -5.24 32.42 -25.36
C GLY A 278 -5.18 32.83 -23.89
N PHE A 279 -4.18 32.33 -23.16
CA PHE A 279 -3.87 32.76 -21.80
C PHE A 279 -2.54 33.54 -21.78
N GLY A 280 -2.24 34.21 -20.69
CA GLY A 280 -0.91 34.82 -20.51
C GLY A 280 0.04 33.84 -19.83
N SER A 281 1.05 34.37 -19.15
CA SER A 281 1.90 33.59 -18.24
C SER A 281 1.29 33.38 -16.85
N THR A 282 0.17 34.04 -16.54
CA THR A 282 -0.52 34.00 -15.24
C THR A 282 -1.86 33.29 -15.31
N LEU A 283 -2.11 32.40 -14.36
CA LEU A 283 -3.35 31.65 -14.20
C LEU A 283 -3.82 31.67 -12.75
N GLU A 284 -5.05 32.14 -12.51
CA GLU A 284 -5.63 32.22 -11.16
C GLU A 284 -6.86 31.33 -11.03
N PHE A 285 -6.92 30.62 -9.90
CA PHE A 285 -8.08 29.85 -9.47
C PHE A 285 -8.69 30.45 -8.21
N TYR A 286 -10.02 30.57 -8.22
CA TYR A 286 -10.83 30.93 -7.07
C TYR A 286 -11.77 29.76 -6.77
N PHE A 287 -11.50 29.06 -5.67
CA PHE A 287 -12.34 27.99 -5.15
C PHE A 287 -13.30 28.59 -4.12
N TYR A 288 -14.57 28.71 -4.47
CA TYR A 288 -15.60 29.25 -3.60
C TYR A 288 -16.20 28.14 -2.74
N LEU A 289 -16.22 28.36 -1.43
CA LEU A 289 -16.58 27.35 -0.43
C LEU A 289 -17.83 27.77 0.34
N ASP A 290 -18.68 26.82 0.71
CA ASP A 290 -19.87 27.10 1.56
C ASP A 290 -19.53 27.24 3.05
N ARG A 291 -18.36 26.76 3.46
CA ARG A 291 -17.81 26.89 4.83
C ARG A 291 -16.61 27.82 4.88
N SER A 292 -16.35 28.35 6.06
CA SER A 292 -15.13 29.08 6.39
C SER A 292 -14.29 28.29 7.40
N HIS A 293 -13.00 28.63 7.51
CA HIS A 293 -12.08 27.97 8.43
C HIS A 293 -11.00 28.95 8.90
N THR A 294 -11.23 29.58 10.05
CA THR A 294 -10.42 30.70 10.53
C THR A 294 -8.95 30.36 10.78
N GLU A 295 -8.63 29.13 11.21
CA GLU A 295 -7.22 28.74 11.37
C GLU A 295 -6.49 28.55 10.03
N LEU A 296 -7.17 28.02 9.01
CA LEU A 296 -6.62 27.91 7.66
C LEU A 296 -6.46 29.29 7.03
N GLU A 297 -7.38 30.23 7.29
CA GLU A 297 -7.26 31.61 6.81
C GLU A 297 -5.94 32.26 7.23
N ARG A 298 -5.47 31.96 8.45
CA ARG A 298 -4.23 32.53 9.00
C ARG A 298 -2.96 31.84 8.54
N ASN A 299 -3.04 30.54 8.20
CA ASN A 299 -1.86 29.70 7.94
C ASN A 299 -1.72 29.26 6.48
N LEU A 300 -2.76 29.40 5.65
CA LEU A 300 -2.70 29.00 4.25
C LEU A 300 -1.76 29.91 3.47
N SER A 301 -0.83 29.29 2.75
CA SER A 301 0.20 29.93 1.94
C SER A 301 0.43 29.16 0.64
N ALA A 302 1.20 29.75 -0.28
CA ALA A 302 1.56 29.10 -1.54
C ALA A 302 2.23 27.73 -1.34
N ASP A 303 2.98 27.54 -0.25
CA ASP A 303 3.68 26.30 0.06
C ASP A 303 2.74 25.11 0.32
N ASN A 304 1.46 25.36 0.59
CA ASN A 304 0.46 24.32 0.80
C ASN A 304 -0.01 23.66 -0.49
N PHE A 305 0.25 24.26 -1.65
CA PHE A 305 -0.08 23.71 -2.96
C PHE A 305 1.22 23.43 -3.72
N ALA A 306 1.62 22.16 -3.78
CA ALA A 306 2.83 21.75 -4.48
C ALA A 306 2.48 21.15 -5.86
N LEU A 307 3.16 21.63 -6.89
CA LEU A 307 3.10 21.09 -8.26
C LEU A 307 4.26 20.11 -8.51
N GLY A 308 4.14 19.30 -9.56
CA GLY A 308 5.20 18.38 -9.98
C GLY A 308 5.48 17.27 -8.97
N CYS A 309 4.44 16.86 -8.21
CA CYS A 309 4.57 15.89 -7.13
C CYS A 309 4.04 14.50 -7.55
N THR A 310 4.67 13.44 -7.03
CA THR A 310 4.18 12.06 -7.16
C THR A 310 4.65 11.24 -5.97
N PRO A 311 3.83 10.31 -5.47
CA PRO A 311 4.32 9.32 -4.53
C PRO A 311 5.31 8.38 -5.22
N ILE A 312 6.33 7.97 -4.49
CA ILE A 312 7.31 6.97 -4.91
C ILE A 312 7.32 5.81 -3.90
N ILE A 313 7.64 4.62 -4.39
CA ILE A 313 7.76 3.40 -3.58
C ILE A 313 9.17 2.82 -3.75
N ASN A 314 9.77 2.35 -2.64
CA ASN A 314 11.04 1.64 -2.64
C ASN A 314 10.83 0.22 -3.20
N LEU A 315 10.62 0.14 -4.50
CA LEU A 315 10.44 -1.12 -5.21
C LEU A 315 11.08 -0.95 -6.58
N PHE A 316 11.77 -1.97 -7.07
CA PHE A 316 12.41 -1.92 -8.38
C PHE A 316 12.58 -3.31 -8.96
N LYS A 317 12.66 -3.40 -10.29
CA LYS A 317 12.96 -4.65 -10.97
C LYS A 317 14.44 -5.00 -10.82
N HIS A 318 14.72 -6.24 -10.45
CA HIS A 318 16.07 -6.77 -10.32
C HIS A 318 16.12 -8.22 -10.81
N ARG A 319 17.27 -8.65 -11.30
CA ARG A 319 17.52 -10.05 -11.67
C ARG A 319 18.34 -10.70 -10.57
N ALA A 320 17.92 -11.84 -10.06
CA ALA A 320 18.65 -12.55 -9.01
C ALA A 320 20.01 -13.05 -9.51
N GLU A 321 20.90 -13.34 -8.56
CA GLU A 321 22.09 -14.13 -8.84
C GLU A 321 21.69 -15.51 -9.42
N PRO A 322 22.42 -16.01 -10.43
CA PRO A 322 22.10 -17.28 -11.05
C PRO A 322 22.26 -18.43 -10.05
N ILE A 323 21.25 -19.29 -9.97
CA ILE A 323 21.25 -20.45 -9.07
C ILE A 323 21.59 -21.69 -9.89
N SER A 324 22.74 -22.33 -9.60
CA SER A 324 23.10 -23.61 -10.21
C SER A 324 22.32 -24.75 -9.54
N LEU A 325 21.60 -25.55 -10.32
CA LEU A 325 20.83 -26.67 -9.80
C LEU A 325 21.68 -27.93 -9.74
N GLU A 326 22.21 -28.20 -8.55
CA GLU A 326 22.98 -29.41 -8.24
C GLU A 326 22.09 -30.60 -7.86
N HIS A 327 20.79 -30.34 -7.61
CA HIS A 327 19.78 -31.33 -7.22
C HIS A 327 20.08 -32.08 -5.90
N GLU A 328 21.06 -31.60 -5.13
CA GLU A 328 21.40 -32.12 -3.80
C GLU A 328 20.54 -31.50 -2.69
N GLN A 329 19.91 -30.35 -2.97
CA GLN A 329 19.11 -29.58 -2.02
C GLN A 329 17.65 -29.53 -2.45
N TYR A 330 16.75 -29.56 -1.46
CA TYR A 330 15.31 -29.45 -1.67
C TYR A 330 14.85 -28.03 -2.04
N SER A 331 15.52 -27.02 -1.49
CA SER A 331 15.24 -25.61 -1.71
C SER A 331 16.55 -24.84 -1.91
N TYR A 332 16.48 -23.75 -2.66
CA TYR A 332 17.60 -22.86 -2.94
C TYR A 332 17.26 -21.44 -2.50
N THR A 333 18.14 -20.81 -1.72
CA THR A 333 17.95 -19.43 -1.28
C THR A 333 18.11 -18.46 -2.46
N ILE A 334 17.15 -17.55 -2.61
CA ILE A 334 17.20 -16.52 -3.65
C ILE A 334 18.05 -15.36 -3.14
N ILE A 335 19.18 -15.12 -3.80
CA ILE A 335 20.08 -14.00 -3.48
C ILE A 335 19.87 -12.89 -4.53
N PRO A 336 19.38 -11.70 -4.15
CA PRO A 336 19.21 -10.60 -5.10
C PRO A 336 20.50 -10.08 -5.71
N ASP A 337 21.51 -9.85 -4.88
CA ASP A 337 22.83 -9.38 -5.28
C ASP A 337 23.85 -9.92 -4.29
N ALA A 338 24.80 -10.74 -4.77
CA ALA A 338 25.81 -11.35 -3.91
C ALA A 338 26.79 -10.33 -3.30
N ARG A 339 26.90 -9.14 -3.88
CA ARG A 339 27.76 -8.06 -3.36
C ARG A 339 27.17 -7.42 -2.11
N TYR A 340 25.84 -7.46 -2.00
CA TYR A 340 25.09 -6.78 -0.96
C TYR A 340 23.91 -7.64 -0.46
N PRO A 341 24.16 -8.85 0.07
CA PRO A 341 23.10 -9.78 0.45
C PRO A 341 22.18 -9.20 1.53
N ASP A 342 22.71 -8.37 2.43
CA ASP A 342 21.94 -7.75 3.51
C ASP A 342 21.20 -6.47 3.11
N ASN A 343 21.35 -5.96 1.87
CA ASN A 343 20.71 -4.70 1.46
C ASN A 343 19.37 -4.89 0.78
N PHE A 344 19.18 -6.02 0.13
CA PHE A 344 18.02 -6.26 -0.70
C PHE A 344 17.16 -7.37 -0.14
N GLU A 345 15.86 -7.21 -0.30
CA GLU A 345 14.88 -8.23 0.02
C GLU A 345 13.98 -8.43 -1.19
N THR A 346 13.70 -9.69 -1.50
CA THR A 346 12.83 -10.07 -2.61
C THR A 346 11.39 -9.76 -2.24
N TYR A 347 10.71 -8.96 -3.05
CA TYR A 347 9.28 -8.64 -2.90
C TYR A 347 8.39 -9.70 -3.57
N SER A 348 8.60 -9.95 -4.86
CA SER A 348 7.87 -10.95 -5.65
C SER A 348 8.76 -11.50 -6.77
N ILE A 349 8.55 -12.77 -7.12
CA ILE A 349 9.18 -13.41 -8.27
C ILE A 349 8.23 -13.27 -9.46
N GLU A 350 8.68 -12.62 -10.53
CA GLU A 350 7.87 -12.39 -11.73
C GLU A 350 8.05 -13.52 -12.75
N LYS A 351 9.28 -14.03 -12.87
CA LYS A 351 9.61 -15.02 -13.89
C LYS A 351 10.78 -15.90 -13.45
N VAL A 352 10.66 -17.20 -13.70
CA VAL A 352 11.71 -18.19 -13.45
C VAL A 352 12.03 -18.91 -14.76
N GLN A 353 13.31 -18.88 -15.15
CA GLN A 353 13.79 -19.55 -16.36
C GLN A 353 15.01 -20.40 -16.03
N GLY A 354 14.99 -21.68 -16.38
CA GLY A 354 16.15 -22.56 -16.38
C GLY A 354 16.90 -22.46 -17.71
N LEU A 355 18.23 -22.41 -17.63
CA LEU A 355 19.12 -22.50 -18.77
C LEU A 355 19.92 -23.80 -18.66
N THR A 356 19.69 -24.73 -19.59
CA THR A 356 20.49 -25.97 -19.67
C THR A 356 21.84 -25.71 -20.32
N GLY A 357 22.82 -26.59 -20.09
CA GLY A 357 24.15 -26.51 -20.74
C GLY A 357 24.10 -26.45 -22.27
N ASP A 358 23.07 -27.03 -22.90
CA ASP A 358 22.84 -27.00 -24.35
C ASP A 358 22.25 -25.67 -24.85
N GLY A 359 22.01 -24.70 -23.96
CA GLY A 359 21.42 -23.40 -24.27
C GLY A 359 19.90 -23.41 -24.40
N ASN A 360 19.24 -24.56 -24.20
CA ASN A 360 17.79 -24.64 -24.19
C ASN A 360 17.22 -23.93 -22.96
N LYS A 361 16.19 -23.11 -23.18
CA LYS A 361 15.50 -22.35 -22.14
C LYS A 361 14.26 -23.11 -21.68
N LYS A 362 14.19 -23.38 -20.39
CA LYS A 362 13.04 -23.99 -19.72
C LYS A 362 12.30 -22.92 -18.94
N ASN A 363 11.00 -22.74 -19.19
CA ASN A 363 10.20 -21.79 -18.42
C ASN A 363 9.50 -22.52 -17.28
N TYR A 364 9.73 -22.06 -16.05
CA TYR A 364 9.10 -22.59 -14.86
C TYR A 364 7.84 -21.77 -14.53
N ARG A 365 6.73 -22.45 -14.24
CA ARG A 365 5.45 -21.81 -13.88
C ARG A 365 5.21 -21.88 -12.37
N PRO A 366 4.51 -20.91 -11.76
CA PRO A 366 4.17 -21.00 -10.34
C PRO A 366 3.29 -22.23 -10.07
N PHE A 367 3.58 -22.98 -9.02
CA PHE A 367 2.88 -24.21 -8.66
C PHE A 367 1.41 -23.97 -8.29
N TYR A 368 1.11 -22.92 -7.53
CA TYR A 368 -0.25 -22.52 -7.15
C TYR A 368 -0.89 -21.53 -8.16
N GLY A 369 -0.58 -21.67 -9.46
CA GLY A 369 -1.09 -20.80 -10.52
C GLY A 369 -2.52 -21.14 -10.98
N LEU A 370 -3.10 -20.31 -11.86
CA LEU A 370 -4.39 -20.62 -12.53
C LEU A 370 -4.20 -21.28 -13.90
N THR A 371 -2.99 -21.31 -14.44
CA THR A 371 -2.68 -21.80 -15.79
C THR A 371 -2.32 -23.30 -15.79
N HIS A 372 -3.20 -24.12 -15.23
CA HIS A 372 -3.10 -25.59 -15.29
C HIS A 372 -3.98 -26.22 -16.37
N PHE A 373 -4.91 -25.44 -16.94
CA PHE A 373 -5.95 -25.94 -17.85
C PHE A 373 -5.45 -26.15 -19.30
N ASP A 374 -4.44 -25.40 -19.73
CA ASP A 374 -3.88 -25.47 -21.08
C ASP A 374 -2.54 -26.25 -21.10
N ILE A 375 -2.54 -27.37 -21.85
CA ILE A 375 -1.42 -27.96 -22.62
C ILE A 375 -0.58 -29.09 -21.95
N ASN A 376 -0.28 -30.12 -22.76
CA ASN A 376 0.64 -31.28 -22.62
C ASN A 376 1.18 -31.57 -21.19
N ARG A 377 0.68 -32.65 -20.57
CA ARG A 377 1.11 -33.14 -19.25
C ARG A 377 2.57 -33.59 -19.17
N GLU A 378 3.23 -33.84 -20.30
CA GLU A 378 4.55 -34.47 -20.33
C GLU A 378 5.73 -33.51 -20.12
N THR A 379 5.54 -32.18 -20.15
CA THR A 379 6.63 -31.19 -20.02
C THR A 379 6.28 -30.06 -19.05
N GLN A 380 5.86 -30.39 -17.84
CA GLN A 380 5.40 -29.39 -16.87
C GLN A 380 6.43 -29.18 -15.76
N HIS A 381 7.02 -27.99 -15.73
CA HIS A 381 7.99 -27.59 -14.71
C HIS A 381 7.40 -26.47 -13.86
N PHE A 382 7.27 -26.72 -12.56
CA PHE A 382 6.71 -25.78 -11.62
C PHE A 382 7.76 -25.31 -10.63
N TRP A 383 7.53 -24.12 -10.07
CA TRP A 383 8.28 -23.61 -8.95
C TRP A 383 7.33 -23.19 -7.83
N HIS A 384 7.80 -23.34 -6.61
CA HIS A 384 7.16 -22.85 -5.41
C HIS A 384 8.19 -22.03 -4.64
N ALA A 385 7.78 -20.91 -4.05
CA ALA A 385 8.67 -20.12 -3.22
C ALA A 385 8.06 -19.89 -1.84
N GLN A 386 8.89 -20.00 -0.81
CA GLN A 386 8.50 -19.78 0.56
C GLN A 386 9.30 -18.61 1.13
N ARG A 387 8.63 -17.78 1.93
CA ARG A 387 9.25 -16.66 2.64
C ARG A 387 9.42 -17.03 4.10
N TYR A 388 10.59 -16.74 4.67
CA TYR A 388 10.85 -16.93 6.08
C TYR A 388 11.45 -15.67 6.71
N PRO A 389 11.17 -15.43 8.00
CA PRO A 389 11.76 -14.30 8.71
C PRO A 389 13.26 -14.55 8.93
N LYS A 390 14.05 -13.50 8.77
CA LYS A 390 15.49 -13.51 9.07
C LYS A 390 15.87 -12.24 9.80
N VAL A 391 16.61 -12.38 10.88
CA VAL A 391 17.26 -11.24 11.54
C VAL A 391 18.63 -11.04 10.89
N GLY A 392 18.91 -9.82 10.44
CA GLY A 392 20.15 -9.47 9.74
C GLY A 392 20.41 -7.98 9.82
N GLY A 393 20.88 -7.38 8.72
CA GLY A 393 21.22 -5.95 8.67
C GLY A 393 22.60 -5.66 9.24
N GLU A 394 23.00 -4.38 9.24
CA GLU A 394 24.40 -3.97 9.51
C GLU A 394 24.93 -4.42 10.88
N LEU A 395 24.05 -4.50 11.88
CA LEU A 395 24.36 -4.90 13.25
C LEU A 395 23.81 -6.29 13.60
N GLY A 396 23.24 -7.03 12.64
CA GLY A 396 22.69 -8.36 12.85
C GLY A 396 21.47 -8.42 13.78
N ASN A 397 20.79 -7.29 13.99
CA ASN A 397 19.67 -7.13 14.91
C ASN A 397 18.40 -6.57 14.24
N GLU A 398 18.39 -6.46 12.92
CA GLU A 398 17.28 -5.88 12.18
C GLU A 398 16.38 -6.95 11.57
N PRO A 399 15.05 -6.78 11.63
CA PRO A 399 14.14 -7.69 10.98
C PRO A 399 14.27 -7.62 9.46
N GLY A 400 14.13 -8.78 8.82
CA GLY A 400 14.12 -9.00 7.39
C GLY A 400 13.33 -10.25 7.04
N SER A 401 13.18 -10.52 5.75
CA SER A 401 12.76 -11.82 5.27
C SER A 401 13.59 -12.25 4.08
N GLU A 402 13.71 -13.55 3.88
CA GLU A 402 14.33 -14.15 2.71
C GLU A 402 13.34 -15.07 2.01
N MET A 403 13.63 -15.38 0.74
CA MET A 403 12.84 -16.32 -0.04
C MET A 403 13.70 -17.48 -0.48
N GLU A 404 13.13 -18.67 -0.39
CA GLU A 404 13.67 -19.88 -0.98
C GLU A 404 12.78 -20.34 -2.12
N ILE A 405 13.38 -20.90 -3.16
CA ILE A 405 12.69 -21.50 -4.30
C ILE A 405 12.92 -23.01 -4.30
N SER A 406 11.84 -23.75 -4.50
CA SER A 406 11.84 -25.19 -4.74
C SER A 406 11.22 -25.46 -6.10
N LEU A 407 11.80 -26.41 -6.82
CA LEU A 407 11.25 -26.87 -8.09
C LEU A 407 10.37 -28.09 -7.86
N VAL A 408 9.25 -28.11 -8.57
CA VAL A 408 8.25 -29.18 -8.47
C VAL A 408 7.98 -29.73 -9.87
N ASP A 409 8.14 -31.04 -10.01
CA ASP A 409 7.69 -31.80 -11.17
C ASP A 409 6.48 -32.64 -10.75
N LEU A 410 5.38 -32.53 -11.50
CA LEU A 410 4.15 -33.29 -11.22
C LEU A 410 4.32 -34.79 -11.49
N ASN A 411 5.24 -35.16 -12.38
CA ASN A 411 5.50 -36.55 -12.73
C ASN A 411 6.50 -37.21 -11.77
N PHE A 412 7.04 -36.47 -10.79
CA PHE A 412 8.06 -36.92 -9.83
C PHE A 412 9.07 -37.85 -10.49
N SER A 413 9.61 -37.43 -11.64
CA SER A 413 10.51 -38.26 -12.44
C SER A 413 11.95 -37.81 -12.21
N PRO A 414 12.67 -38.36 -11.20
CA PRO A 414 14.07 -38.03 -10.93
C PRO A 414 15.03 -38.50 -12.04
N ALA A 415 14.53 -39.05 -13.15
CA ALA A 415 15.31 -39.56 -14.27
C ALA A 415 15.70 -38.49 -15.32
N GLU A 416 15.16 -37.27 -15.23
CA GLU A 416 15.47 -36.15 -16.15
C GLU A 416 16.16 -34.98 -15.44
N LEU A 417 17.07 -35.27 -14.50
CA LEU A 417 17.90 -34.24 -13.86
C LEU A 417 18.94 -33.78 -14.88
N THR A 418 18.72 -32.59 -15.43
CA THR A 418 19.68 -31.91 -16.31
C THR A 418 20.30 -30.78 -15.52
N ASP A 419 21.63 -30.64 -15.57
CA ASP A 419 22.31 -29.49 -14.96
C ASP A 419 21.81 -28.22 -15.66
N GLU A 420 21.15 -27.37 -14.89
CA GLU A 420 20.60 -26.10 -15.38
C GLU A 420 20.85 -24.98 -14.37
N THR A 421 20.96 -23.77 -14.91
CA THR A 421 21.10 -22.55 -14.12
C THR A 421 19.78 -21.79 -14.13
N LEU A 422 19.18 -21.57 -12.97
CA LEU A 422 18.00 -20.74 -12.82
C LEU A 422 18.37 -19.27 -12.88
N SER A 423 17.57 -18.55 -13.65
CA SER A 423 17.54 -17.10 -13.73
C SER A 423 16.16 -16.63 -13.28
N LEU A 424 16.13 -15.73 -12.30
CA LEU A 424 14.90 -15.18 -11.75
C LEU A 424 14.82 -13.68 -12.02
N ASP A 425 13.72 -13.24 -12.61
CA ASP A 425 13.34 -11.83 -12.67
C ASP A 425 12.38 -11.55 -11.51
N MET A 426 12.64 -10.50 -10.73
CA MET A 426 11.91 -10.22 -9.51
C MET A 426 11.78 -8.73 -9.23
N TYR A 427 10.86 -8.38 -8.33
CA TYR A 427 10.88 -7.09 -7.66
C TYR A 427 11.65 -7.21 -6.35
N CYS A 428 12.48 -6.20 -6.07
CA CYS A 428 13.25 -6.09 -4.84
C CYS A 428 13.05 -4.71 -4.21
N PHE A 429 13.42 -4.61 -2.93
CA PHE A 429 13.45 -3.35 -2.18
C PHE A 429 14.66 -3.31 -1.24
N ASN A 430 15.02 -2.12 -0.76
CA ASN A 430 16.22 -1.83 0.03
C ASN A 430 16.03 -2.08 1.55
N ARG A 431 15.30 -3.13 1.94
CA ARG A 431 15.02 -3.49 3.34
C ARG A 431 14.67 -2.28 4.22
N ASN A 432 15.49 -2.00 5.24
CA ASN A 432 15.28 -0.94 6.24
C ASN A 432 16.15 0.29 5.97
N THR A 433 16.95 0.29 4.89
CA THR A 433 17.82 1.42 4.56
C THR A 433 17.07 2.72 4.22
N PRO A 434 15.93 2.70 3.49
CA PRO A 434 15.16 3.92 3.19
C PRO A 434 14.78 4.74 4.42
N GLU A 435 14.42 4.09 5.53
CA GLU A 435 14.04 4.75 6.78
C GLU A 435 15.19 5.53 7.42
N LYS A 436 16.44 5.13 7.14
CA LYS A 436 17.65 5.75 7.68
C LYS A 436 18.15 6.93 6.85
N LEU A 437 17.53 7.19 5.69
CA LEU A 437 17.93 8.30 4.83
C LEU A 437 17.65 9.64 5.55
N PRO A 438 18.55 10.63 5.43
CA PRO A 438 18.37 11.92 6.07
C PRO A 438 17.13 12.62 5.52
N PHE A 439 16.26 13.11 6.41
CA PHE A 439 15.05 13.83 6.03
C PHE A 439 15.12 15.30 6.43
N GLY A 440 14.72 16.19 5.52
CA GLY A 440 14.64 17.63 5.76
C GLY A 440 15.62 18.43 4.91
N GLY A 441 15.38 19.74 4.76
CA GLY A 441 16.25 20.62 3.97
C GLY A 441 16.35 20.26 2.48
N GLY A 442 15.42 19.47 1.94
CA GLY A 442 15.46 18.95 0.58
C GLY A 442 16.22 17.62 0.43
N GLN A 443 16.56 16.94 1.54
CA GLN A 443 17.10 15.59 1.58
C GLN A 443 16.02 14.53 1.91
N PRO A 444 16.20 13.28 1.42
CA PRO A 444 17.25 12.85 0.49
C PRO A 444 17.03 13.44 -0.90
N GLN A 445 18.13 13.68 -1.62
CA GLN A 445 18.06 14.06 -3.03
C GLN A 445 17.91 12.81 -3.90
N PHE A 446 17.08 12.90 -4.94
CA PHE A 446 16.93 11.85 -5.93
C PHE A 446 17.38 12.28 -7.32
N LYS A 447 17.77 11.28 -8.12
CA LYS A 447 17.98 11.41 -9.56
C LYS A 447 17.01 10.48 -10.28
N CYS A 448 16.34 10.99 -11.32
CA CYS A 448 15.51 10.18 -12.19
C CYS A 448 16.37 9.63 -13.34
N LEU A 449 16.39 8.32 -13.53
CA LEU A 449 17.19 7.69 -14.58
C LEU A 449 16.51 7.68 -15.95
N ASP A 450 15.18 7.77 -15.97
CA ASP A 450 14.38 7.65 -17.20
C ASP A 450 14.14 8.99 -17.91
N ILE A 451 14.67 10.09 -17.35
CA ILE A 451 14.55 11.43 -17.91
C ILE A 451 15.93 11.89 -18.39
N GLY A 452 16.06 12.21 -19.68
CA GLY A 452 17.30 12.69 -20.29
C GLY A 452 17.60 14.17 -20.10
N VAL A 453 16.83 14.87 -19.26
CA VAL A 453 16.90 16.32 -19.03
C VAL A 453 17.33 16.60 -17.59
N THR A 454 18.16 17.64 -17.41
CA THR A 454 18.59 18.06 -16.08
C THR A 454 17.46 18.78 -15.36
N LEU A 455 17.09 18.27 -14.19
CA LEU A 455 16.17 18.92 -13.25
C LEU A 455 16.98 19.72 -12.23
N ASP A 456 16.38 20.75 -11.61
CA ASP A 456 17.02 21.49 -10.51
C ASP A 456 17.18 20.60 -9.27
N GLY A 457 16.21 19.70 -9.05
CA GLY A 457 16.31 18.67 -8.03
C GLY A 457 15.03 17.87 -7.87
N ILE A 458 15.15 16.73 -7.18
CA ILE A 458 14.00 15.94 -6.74
C ILE A 458 14.10 15.82 -5.22
N HIS A 459 13.11 16.38 -4.52
CA HIS A 459 13.10 16.49 -3.06
C HIS A 459 11.93 15.74 -2.44
N THR A 460 12.12 15.17 -1.26
CA THR A 460 11.02 14.63 -0.45
C THR A 460 10.19 15.75 0.16
N LEU A 461 8.87 15.55 0.16
CA LEU A 461 7.91 16.40 0.87
C LEU A 461 7.40 15.75 2.16
N THR A 462 7.38 14.42 2.21
CA THR A 462 6.97 13.64 3.38
C THR A 462 8.11 12.75 3.84
N HIS A 463 8.12 12.38 5.12
CA HIS A 463 9.07 11.39 5.62
C HIS A 463 8.87 10.04 4.89
N LEU A 464 9.93 9.24 4.78
CA LEU A 464 9.84 7.89 4.27
C LEU A 464 9.12 6.99 5.27
N THR A 465 8.11 6.23 4.85
CA THR A 465 7.45 5.27 5.74
C THR A 465 8.40 4.13 6.10
N PRO A 466 8.29 3.53 7.29
CA PRO A 466 9.06 2.34 7.63
C PRO A 466 8.62 1.16 6.75
N THR A 467 9.56 0.25 6.49
CA THR A 467 9.24 -1.02 5.82
C THR A 467 8.52 -1.93 6.81
N ILE A 468 7.29 -2.35 6.48
CA ILE A 468 6.46 -3.18 7.36
C ILE A 468 6.46 -4.62 6.82
N ARG A 469 6.66 -5.60 7.69
CA ARG A 469 6.59 -7.02 7.33
C ARG A 469 5.42 -7.65 8.07
N PRO A 470 4.42 -8.18 7.35
CA PRO A 470 3.33 -8.90 8.00
C PRO A 470 3.86 -10.09 8.82
N PRO A 471 3.24 -10.42 9.97
CA PRO A 471 3.52 -11.66 10.69
C PRO A 471 3.23 -12.87 9.80
N LEU A 472 4.21 -13.77 9.72
CA LEU A 472 4.13 -15.04 9.00
C LEU A 472 3.63 -16.17 9.92
N ARG A 473 3.34 -17.35 9.35
CA ARG A 473 2.96 -18.57 10.09
C ARG A 473 1.68 -18.44 10.90
N ASP A 474 1.70 -18.66 12.21
CA ASP A 474 0.48 -18.67 13.06
C ASP A 474 -0.32 -17.36 12.97
N GLY A 475 0.36 -16.22 12.82
CA GLY A 475 -0.31 -14.93 12.59
C GLY A 475 -1.05 -14.88 11.25
N ALA A 476 -0.51 -15.51 10.20
CA ALA A 476 -1.14 -15.60 8.89
C ALA A 476 -2.32 -16.58 8.90
N ARG A 477 -2.22 -17.72 9.60
CA ARG A 477 -3.31 -18.70 9.76
C ARG A 477 -4.60 -18.06 10.31
N TRP A 478 -4.51 -17.34 11.42
CA TRP A 478 -5.68 -16.70 12.02
C TRP A 478 -6.27 -15.60 11.13
N ARG A 479 -5.43 -14.85 10.42
CA ARG A 479 -5.90 -13.86 9.45
C ARG A 479 -6.64 -14.52 8.28
N LEU A 480 -6.16 -15.65 7.77
CA LEU A 480 -6.87 -16.42 6.74
C LEU A 480 -8.24 -16.87 7.25
N VAL A 481 -8.31 -17.43 8.46
CA VAL A 481 -9.58 -17.87 9.07
C VAL A 481 -10.54 -16.69 9.23
N SER A 482 -10.07 -15.58 9.80
CA SER A 482 -10.87 -14.36 9.93
C SER A 482 -11.35 -13.87 8.58
N HIS A 483 -10.47 -13.81 7.58
CA HIS A 483 -10.84 -13.31 6.26
C HIS A 483 -11.87 -14.20 5.55
N LEU A 484 -11.70 -15.52 5.62
CA LEU A 484 -12.66 -16.47 5.07
C LEU A 484 -14.02 -16.35 5.78
N ALA A 485 -14.03 -16.19 7.11
CA ALA A 485 -15.26 -15.98 7.87
C ALA A 485 -15.95 -14.65 7.52
N LEU A 486 -15.19 -13.57 7.34
CA LEU A 486 -15.67 -12.23 7.03
C LEU A 486 -16.25 -12.10 5.61
N ASN A 487 -15.72 -12.84 4.63
CA ASN A 487 -16.26 -12.86 3.27
C ASN A 487 -17.72 -13.36 3.18
N TYR A 488 -18.21 -14.11 4.17
CA TYR A 488 -19.58 -14.62 4.21
C TYR A 488 -20.53 -13.76 5.06
N LEU A 489 -20.04 -12.70 5.70
CA LEU A 489 -20.84 -11.87 6.59
C LEU A 489 -21.41 -10.65 5.85
N SER A 490 -22.74 -10.68 5.67
CA SER A 490 -23.49 -9.56 5.13
C SER A 490 -23.41 -8.33 6.07
N LEU A 491 -23.19 -7.16 5.48
CA LEU A 491 -23.26 -5.85 6.16
C LEU A 491 -24.65 -5.54 6.77
N ASP A 492 -25.64 -6.40 6.50
CA ASP A 492 -27.01 -6.35 7.04
C ASP A 492 -27.17 -7.08 8.38
N SER A 493 -26.08 -7.59 8.96
CA SER A 493 -26.10 -8.27 10.25
C SER A 493 -26.10 -7.28 11.44
N PRO A 494 -26.67 -7.65 12.60
CA PRO A 494 -26.62 -6.81 13.81
C PRO A 494 -25.19 -6.48 14.26
N ASN A 495 -24.21 -7.31 13.88
CA ASN A 495 -22.80 -7.20 14.24
C ASN A 495 -21.96 -6.53 13.15
N ALA A 496 -22.56 -5.89 12.15
CA ALA A 496 -21.85 -5.33 10.98
C ALA A 496 -20.70 -4.38 11.34
N ILE A 497 -20.84 -3.61 12.44
CA ILE A 497 -19.78 -2.72 12.91
C ILE A 497 -18.56 -3.48 13.43
N GLU A 498 -18.75 -4.53 14.22
CA GLU A 498 -17.65 -5.34 14.76
C GLU A 498 -16.95 -6.10 13.64
N VAL A 499 -17.73 -6.61 12.67
CA VAL A 499 -17.21 -7.24 11.45
C VAL A 499 -16.36 -6.26 10.65
N LEU A 500 -16.82 -5.03 10.45
CA LEU A 500 -16.05 -4.01 9.73
C LEU A 500 -14.77 -3.63 10.48
N LYS A 501 -14.83 -3.50 11.81
CA LYS A 501 -13.66 -3.21 12.63
C LYS A 501 -12.64 -4.34 12.55
N GLU A 502 -13.08 -5.58 12.68
CA GLU A 502 -12.21 -6.75 12.56
C GLU A 502 -11.56 -6.79 11.17
N LEU A 503 -12.33 -6.54 10.10
CA LEU A 503 -11.81 -6.45 8.74
C LEU A 503 -10.73 -5.38 8.62
N LEU A 504 -10.97 -4.17 9.15
CA LEU A 504 -9.98 -3.08 9.10
C LEU A 504 -8.73 -3.41 9.92
N SER A 505 -8.88 -4.07 11.06
CA SER A 505 -7.76 -4.52 11.90
C SER A 505 -6.87 -5.53 11.18
N LEU A 506 -7.42 -6.36 10.28
CA LEU A 506 -6.60 -7.26 9.46
C LEU A 506 -5.61 -6.51 8.54
N TYR A 507 -6.00 -5.31 8.09
CA TYR A 507 -5.18 -4.45 7.21
C TYR A 507 -4.34 -3.42 7.97
N ASP A 508 -4.49 -3.32 9.29
CA ASP A 508 -3.61 -2.55 10.15
C ASP A 508 -2.38 -3.37 10.56
N PHE A 509 -1.36 -3.35 9.69
CA PHE A 509 -0.10 -4.06 9.96
C PHE A 509 0.82 -3.33 10.95
N GLN A 510 0.57 -2.04 11.23
CA GLN A 510 1.37 -1.26 12.18
C GLN A 510 0.88 -1.45 13.62
N ASP A 511 -0.42 -1.69 13.81
CA ASP A 511 -1.08 -1.78 15.12
C ASP A 511 -0.67 -0.61 16.04
N SER A 512 -0.74 0.60 15.50
CA SER A 512 -0.40 1.82 16.21
C SER A 512 -1.57 2.30 17.08
N ALA A 513 -1.29 3.15 18.07
CA ALA A 513 -2.37 3.77 18.85
C ALA A 513 -3.30 4.63 17.96
N ALA A 514 -2.75 5.26 16.92
CA ALA A 514 -3.50 6.11 16.00
C ALA A 514 -4.43 5.30 15.08
N SER A 515 -3.94 4.19 14.53
CA SER A 515 -4.74 3.30 13.66
C SER A 515 -5.82 2.57 14.45
N ARG A 516 -5.52 2.08 15.66
CA ARG A 516 -6.55 1.55 16.58
C ARG A 516 -7.62 2.58 16.93
N ALA A 517 -7.24 3.83 17.19
CA ALA A 517 -8.18 4.90 17.48
C ALA A 517 -9.07 5.22 16.26
N LEU A 518 -8.48 5.21 15.05
CA LEU A 518 -9.20 5.38 13.80
C LEU A 518 -10.24 4.28 13.56
N ILE A 519 -9.90 3.02 13.81
CA ILE A 519 -10.84 1.89 13.70
C ILE A 519 -11.93 2.01 14.78
N ALA A 520 -11.54 2.34 16.02
CA ALA A 520 -12.47 2.53 17.13
C ALA A 520 -13.45 3.68 16.91
N ALA A 521 -13.08 4.69 16.12
CA ALA A 521 -13.93 5.83 15.77
C ALA A 521 -15.19 5.44 14.98
N LEU A 522 -15.23 4.26 14.37
CA LEU A 522 -16.45 3.73 13.77
C LEU A 522 -17.43 3.32 14.87
N VAL A 523 -18.55 4.04 14.98
CA VAL A 523 -19.54 3.82 16.04
C VAL A 523 -20.68 2.93 15.57
N LYS A 524 -21.12 3.12 14.32
CA LYS A 524 -22.33 2.47 13.81
C LYS A 524 -22.25 2.32 12.29
N VAL A 525 -22.70 1.18 11.80
CA VAL A 525 -22.96 0.92 10.38
C VAL A 525 -24.41 0.49 10.24
N GLN A 526 -25.14 1.07 9.28
CA GLN A 526 -26.50 0.67 8.94
C GLN A 526 -26.64 0.53 7.43
N THR A 527 -27.31 -0.52 6.99
CA THR A 527 -27.63 -0.75 5.58
C THR A 527 -29.12 -0.57 5.34
N SER A 528 -29.47 0.00 4.19
CA SER A 528 -30.85 0.04 3.73
C SER A 528 -30.93 -0.26 2.23
N PRO A 529 -31.93 -1.07 1.80
CA PRO A 529 -32.09 -1.37 0.39
C PRO A 529 -32.54 -0.11 -0.37
N MET A 530 -31.98 0.10 -1.54
CA MET A 530 -32.27 1.23 -2.40
C MET A 530 -32.50 0.77 -3.85
N THR A 531 -33.29 1.54 -4.61
CA THR A 531 -33.32 1.45 -6.07
C THR A 531 -32.96 2.81 -6.67
N ALA A 532 -32.17 2.80 -7.74
CA ALA A 532 -31.80 4.00 -8.48
C ALA A 532 -31.85 3.73 -9.99
N PRO A 533 -32.24 4.72 -10.80
CA PRO A 533 -32.03 4.64 -12.24
C PRO A 533 -30.53 4.67 -12.52
N VAL A 534 -30.05 3.75 -13.35
CA VAL A 534 -28.68 3.64 -13.80
C VAL A 534 -28.68 3.73 -15.32
N THR A 535 -27.89 4.64 -15.87
CA THR A 535 -27.70 4.75 -17.32
C THR A 535 -26.44 4.02 -17.72
N LEU A 536 -26.59 2.85 -18.35
CA LEU A 536 -25.49 2.04 -18.89
C LEU A 536 -25.64 1.98 -20.40
N GLY A 537 -24.62 2.43 -21.15
CA GLY A 537 -24.62 2.38 -22.61
C GLY A 537 -25.80 3.13 -23.26
N GLY A 538 -26.24 4.24 -22.67
CA GLY A 538 -27.35 5.07 -23.18
C GLY A 538 -28.76 4.53 -22.90
N LYS A 539 -28.91 3.41 -22.18
CA LYS A 539 -30.20 2.90 -21.69
C LYS A 539 -30.31 3.06 -20.19
N THR A 540 -31.39 3.67 -19.72
CA THR A 540 -31.69 3.81 -18.29
C THR A 540 -32.46 2.59 -17.80
N THR A 541 -31.87 1.82 -16.89
CA THR A 541 -32.52 0.70 -16.20
C THR A 541 -32.60 0.98 -14.71
N VAL A 542 -33.52 0.32 -14.00
CA VAL A 542 -33.57 0.39 -12.54
C VAL A 542 -32.64 -0.67 -11.98
N CYS A 543 -31.65 -0.25 -11.21
CA CYS A 543 -30.75 -1.15 -10.49
C CYS A 543 -31.15 -1.19 -9.01
N ARG A 544 -30.95 -2.34 -8.35
CA ARG A 544 -31.04 -2.46 -6.90
C ARG A 544 -29.66 -2.19 -6.31
N GLY A 545 -29.64 -1.51 -5.18
CA GLY A 545 -28.42 -1.13 -4.48
C GLY A 545 -28.62 -1.11 -2.99
N VAL A 546 -27.55 -0.76 -2.28
CA VAL A 546 -27.54 -0.63 -0.83
C VAL A 546 -27.02 0.76 -0.47
N GLU A 547 -27.79 1.51 0.31
CA GLU A 547 -27.27 2.69 1.01
C GLU A 547 -26.66 2.25 2.33
N ILE A 548 -25.39 2.57 2.52
CA ILE A 548 -24.59 2.27 3.71
C ILE A 548 -24.40 3.58 4.45
N GLU A 549 -24.92 3.67 5.67
CA GLU A 549 -24.72 4.80 6.56
C GLU A 549 -23.69 4.44 7.64
N VAL A 550 -22.61 5.22 7.71
CA VAL A 550 -21.53 5.03 8.69
C VAL A 550 -21.45 6.25 9.59
N THR A 551 -21.51 6.02 10.91
CA THR A 551 -21.36 7.05 11.93
C THR A 551 -19.97 7.00 12.56
N PHE A 552 -19.29 8.13 12.54
CA PHE A 552 -17.94 8.31 13.09
C PHE A 552 -17.97 9.13 14.38
N ASP A 553 -17.06 8.83 15.31
CA ASP A 553 -16.74 9.66 16.48
C ASP A 553 -15.45 10.45 16.21
N GLU A 554 -15.58 11.72 15.83
CA GLU A 554 -14.43 12.59 15.53
C GLU A 554 -13.50 12.79 16.74
N THR A 555 -13.98 12.61 17.97
CA THR A 555 -13.15 12.79 19.18
C THR A 555 -12.00 11.78 19.26
N LEU A 556 -12.17 10.61 18.63
CA LEU A 556 -11.18 9.55 18.54
C LEU A 556 -10.25 9.68 17.33
N MET A 557 -10.55 10.58 16.39
CA MET A 557 -9.84 10.75 15.12
C MET A 557 -8.68 11.76 15.20
N SER A 558 -7.96 11.80 16.33
CA SER A 558 -6.90 12.79 16.56
C SER A 558 -5.81 12.70 15.48
N GLY A 559 -5.70 13.75 14.66
CA GLY A 559 -4.71 13.86 13.58
C GLY A 559 -5.11 13.20 12.25
N ASN A 560 -6.27 12.55 12.17
CA ASN A 560 -6.79 11.91 10.94
C ASN A 560 -8.04 12.62 10.41
N SER A 561 -8.30 12.49 9.10
CA SER A 561 -9.50 13.04 8.47
C SER A 561 -10.63 12.04 8.41
N THR A 562 -11.76 12.36 9.05
CA THR A 562 -13.01 11.61 8.90
C THR A 562 -13.48 11.61 7.45
N PHE A 563 -13.35 12.74 6.75
CA PHE A 563 -13.75 12.84 5.34
C PHE A 563 -12.90 11.96 4.42
N LEU A 564 -11.57 11.97 4.59
CA LEU A 564 -10.69 11.10 3.80
C LEU A 564 -10.96 9.63 4.09
N PHE A 565 -11.06 9.26 5.38
CA PHE A 565 -11.35 7.88 5.77
C PHE A 565 -12.70 7.40 5.22
N ALA A 566 -13.75 8.22 5.33
CA ALA A 566 -15.04 7.93 4.73
C ALA A 566 -14.95 7.80 3.20
N SER A 567 -14.13 8.61 2.53
CA SER A 567 -13.91 8.50 1.08
C SER A 567 -13.27 7.16 0.70
N ILE A 568 -12.36 6.65 1.52
CA ILE A 568 -11.72 5.34 1.30
C ILE A 568 -12.73 4.21 1.52
N LEU A 569 -13.53 4.30 2.58
CA LEU A 569 -14.61 3.35 2.84
C LEU A 569 -15.65 3.35 1.70
N GLU A 570 -15.95 4.51 1.11
CA GLU A 570 -16.86 4.60 -0.05
C GLU A 570 -16.35 3.77 -1.23
N ARG A 571 -15.05 3.88 -1.55
CA ARG A 571 -14.42 3.09 -2.61
C ARG A 571 -14.35 1.61 -2.26
N PHE A 572 -14.02 1.30 -1.01
CA PHE A 572 -13.97 -0.06 -0.52
C PHE A 572 -15.33 -0.75 -0.67
N PHE A 573 -16.42 -0.15 -0.18
CA PHE A 573 -17.75 -0.75 -0.28
C PHE A 573 -18.23 -0.91 -1.72
N ALA A 574 -17.92 0.05 -2.59
CA ALA A 574 -18.30 -0.03 -3.99
C ALA A 574 -17.59 -1.15 -4.75
N LEU A 575 -16.34 -1.43 -4.37
CA LEU A 575 -15.61 -2.59 -4.88
C LEU A 575 -16.13 -3.90 -4.25
N TYR A 576 -16.50 -3.88 -2.95
CA TYR A 576 -16.85 -5.08 -2.19
C TYR A 576 -18.24 -5.63 -2.55
N CYS A 577 -19.08 -4.82 -3.20
CA CYS A 577 -20.44 -5.19 -3.54
C CYS A 577 -20.51 -6.28 -4.64
N SER A 578 -21.60 -7.05 -4.62
CA SER A 578 -21.83 -8.09 -5.62
C SER A 578 -22.03 -7.51 -7.03
N ILE A 579 -21.73 -8.34 -8.03
CA ILE A 579 -21.94 -8.03 -9.44
C ILE A 579 -23.41 -7.61 -9.66
N ASN A 580 -23.62 -6.50 -10.38
CA ASN A 580 -24.93 -5.89 -10.70
C ASN A 580 -25.65 -5.17 -9.55
N THR A 581 -24.94 -4.79 -8.49
CA THR A 581 -25.47 -3.97 -7.39
C THR A 581 -24.67 -2.68 -7.28
N PHE A 582 -25.31 -1.58 -6.89
CA PHE A 582 -24.59 -0.34 -6.56
C PHE A 582 -24.57 -0.10 -5.05
N THR A 583 -23.57 0.65 -4.59
CA THR A 583 -23.51 1.14 -3.22
C THR A 583 -23.61 2.66 -3.19
N ARG A 584 -24.17 3.20 -2.11
CA ARG A 584 -24.08 4.62 -1.78
C ARG A 584 -23.64 4.79 -0.33
N LEU A 585 -22.53 5.48 -0.10
CA LEU A 585 -22.10 5.80 1.26
C LEU A 585 -22.72 7.12 1.74
N VAL A 586 -23.20 7.12 2.98
CA VAL A 586 -23.56 8.30 3.75
C VAL A 586 -22.70 8.33 5.02
N ALA A 587 -21.86 9.35 5.16
CA ALA A 587 -21.06 9.54 6.37
C ALA A 587 -21.74 10.52 7.32
N ARG A 588 -21.79 10.17 8.61
CA ARG A 588 -22.30 11.01 9.70
C ARG A 588 -21.28 11.14 10.81
N VAL A 589 -21.34 12.24 11.54
CA VAL A 589 -20.52 12.46 12.73
C VAL A 589 -21.43 12.43 13.95
N LYS A 590 -21.03 11.65 14.96
CA LYS A 590 -21.76 11.54 16.23
C LYS A 590 -21.91 12.92 16.87
N GLY A 591 -23.14 13.25 17.24
CA GLY A 591 -23.47 14.55 17.84
C GLY A 591 -23.72 15.68 16.84
N ARG A 592 -23.46 15.49 15.54
CA ARG A 592 -23.89 16.43 14.48
C ARG A 592 -25.20 15.94 13.86
N GLN A 593 -26.16 16.85 13.68
CA GLN A 593 -27.42 16.52 12.99
C GLN A 593 -27.23 16.42 11.46
N ASP A 594 -26.32 17.23 10.93
CA ASP A 594 -26.02 17.26 9.50
C ASP A 594 -25.23 16.03 9.05
N ILE A 595 -25.47 15.63 7.79
CA ILE A 595 -24.68 14.62 7.11
C ILE A 595 -23.33 15.23 6.76
N LEU A 596 -22.23 14.50 7.01
CA LEU A 596 -20.89 14.96 6.63
C LEU A 596 -20.77 15.00 5.10
N LYS A 597 -21.07 13.89 4.45
CA LYS A 597 -21.16 13.77 2.99
C LYS A 597 -22.03 12.60 2.60
N LYS A 598 -22.74 12.78 1.50
CA LYS A 598 -23.47 11.75 0.77
C LYS A 598 -22.84 11.61 -0.61
N TRP A 599 -22.20 10.48 -0.88
CA TRP A 599 -21.58 10.21 -2.17
C TRP A 599 -22.64 9.81 -3.22
N PRO A 600 -22.37 10.01 -4.52
CA PRO A 600 -23.23 9.47 -5.56
C PRO A 600 -23.23 7.93 -5.52
N PRO A 601 -24.30 7.27 -6.00
CA PRO A 601 -24.28 5.82 -6.22
C PRO A 601 -23.10 5.38 -7.08
N ARG A 602 -22.43 4.28 -6.72
CA ARG A 602 -21.25 3.76 -7.42
C ARG A 602 -21.40 2.26 -7.72
N ILE A 603 -20.93 1.84 -8.90
CA ILE A 603 -20.73 0.43 -9.28
C ILE A 603 -19.24 0.21 -9.53
N GLY A 604 -18.57 -0.57 -8.68
CA GLY A 604 -17.13 -0.77 -8.75
C GLY A 604 -16.38 0.57 -8.65
N ASN A 605 -15.61 0.92 -9.69
CA ASN A 605 -14.88 2.19 -9.75
C ASN A 605 -15.68 3.38 -10.32
N GLN A 606 -16.81 3.14 -10.99
CA GLN A 606 -17.52 4.18 -11.75
C GLN A 606 -18.72 4.76 -10.96
N PRO A 607 -18.80 6.10 -10.78
CA PRO A 607 -20.00 6.74 -10.26
C PRO A 607 -21.13 6.63 -11.30
N LEU A 608 -22.36 6.50 -10.86
CA LEU A 608 -23.52 6.26 -11.73
C LEU A 608 -24.19 7.53 -12.28
N ILE A 609 -23.77 8.70 -11.79
CA ILE A 609 -24.39 10.00 -12.08
C ILE A 609 -23.31 10.96 -12.57
#